data_AF-A0A931RGV8-F1
#
_entry.id   AF-A0A931RGV8-F1
#
_cell.length_a   1.000
_cell.length_b   1.000
_cell.length_c   1.000
_cell.angle_alpha   90.00
_cell.angle_beta   90.00
_cell.angle_gamma   90.00
#
_symmetry.space_group_name_H-M   'P 1'
#
loop_
_entity.id
_entity.type
_entity.pdbx_description
1 polymer ?
#
loop_
_entity_poly.entity_id
_entity_poly.type
_entity_poly.pdbx_seq_one_letter_code
_entity_poly.pdbx_strand_id
1 'polypeptide(L)'
;MESTPQLSTPEEELAYLREQVARKEAEISKTGTAEQATIISETIHEHRRAPAEILASEYRVSEATANSEAEAILAELNLGGGGDAIRSLQKTMEEKGIKNALSVMEKLNNPRIADDFHRYLIRYIAVGLPAADFDEKSPRFRALRMTLYEISLPEPKSDEPNARQKTLKELISGMEQFYAGLQSAGEPEAGEPAYYALELAVPADNPELQFYAAIPNSKRNLFEKQILAVFPDAHVSPQPYDYNVFADGGTSLESTARLAENPALPLKDYTDFDYDPLNVITNAFAKIDSKGEGAALQLIMEPRGERHVKHYRKILQALRKGEKHSAAFSTPETAFGEFARDVGKTIFSSKPKDAEKAKEAQMREAEANKT
;
A
#
# COMPACT_ATOMS: atom_id res chain seq x y z
N MET A 1 -32.43 -6.90 -16.22
CA MET A 1 -31.35 -7.38 -17.08
C MET A 1 -30.99 -6.24 -18.00
N GLU A 2 -29.93 -5.52 -17.68
CA GLU A 2 -29.34 -4.59 -18.65
C GLU A 2 -28.49 -5.42 -19.61
N SER A 3 -28.53 -5.09 -20.90
CA SER A 3 -27.72 -5.72 -21.92
C SER A 3 -26.27 -5.28 -21.77
N THR A 4 -25.33 -6.23 -21.73
CA THR A 4 -23.90 -5.93 -21.88
C THR A 4 -23.70 -5.12 -23.16
N PRO A 5 -23.02 -3.96 -23.14
CA PRO A 5 -22.74 -3.21 -24.35
C PRO A 5 -21.84 -4.02 -25.28
N GLN A 6 -21.96 -3.81 -26.59
CA GLN A 6 -21.08 -4.39 -27.60
C GLN A 6 -20.32 -3.24 -28.26
N LEU A 7 -19.08 -3.05 -27.84
CA LEU A 7 -18.17 -2.02 -28.32
C LEU A 7 -17.51 -2.53 -29.61
N SER A 8 -17.52 -1.72 -30.67
CA SER A 8 -17.15 -2.15 -32.04
C SER A 8 -15.93 -1.42 -32.61
N THR A 9 -15.48 -0.33 -31.99
CA THR A 9 -14.27 0.43 -32.39
C THR A 9 -13.45 0.92 -31.19
N PRO A 10 -12.17 1.31 -31.38
CA PRO A 10 -11.34 1.88 -30.32
C PRO A 10 -11.91 3.19 -29.76
N GLU A 11 -12.55 4.01 -30.59
CA GLU A 11 -13.21 5.24 -30.18
C GLU A 11 -14.48 4.98 -29.38
N GLU A 12 -15.31 4.00 -29.77
CA GLU A 12 -16.47 3.56 -28.98
C GLU A 12 -16.03 3.00 -27.62
N GLU A 13 -14.94 2.24 -27.58
CA GLU A 13 -14.39 1.67 -26.36
C GLU A 13 -13.78 2.74 -25.43
N LEU A 14 -13.03 3.70 -25.98
CA LEU A 14 -12.50 4.84 -25.22
C LEU A 14 -13.61 5.78 -24.76
N ALA A 15 -14.65 5.98 -25.56
CA ALA A 15 -15.84 6.74 -25.18
C ALA A 15 -16.61 6.03 -24.07
N TYR A 16 -16.81 4.70 -24.17
CA TYR A 16 -17.41 3.89 -23.11
C TYR A 16 -16.59 3.95 -21.82
N LEU A 17 -15.27 3.82 -21.87
CA LEU A 17 -14.40 3.92 -20.70
C LEU A 17 -14.46 5.31 -20.07
N ARG A 18 -14.43 6.38 -20.86
CA ARG A 18 -14.65 7.75 -20.37
C ARG A 18 -16.07 7.96 -19.83
N GLU A 19 -17.07 7.30 -20.37
CA GLU A 19 -18.44 7.34 -19.84
C GLU A 19 -18.57 6.55 -18.53
N GLN A 20 -17.93 5.38 -18.38
CA GLN A 20 -17.87 4.67 -17.11
C GLN A 20 -17.12 5.47 -16.06
N VAL A 21 -16.03 6.14 -16.44
CA VAL A 21 -15.32 7.09 -15.55
C VAL A 21 -16.23 8.24 -15.17
N ALA A 22 -16.86 8.94 -16.13
CA ALA A 22 -17.75 10.07 -15.85
C ALA A 22 -19.02 9.68 -15.08
N ARG A 23 -19.56 8.47 -15.30
CA ARG A 23 -20.67 7.90 -14.51
C ARG A 23 -20.22 7.63 -13.08
N LYS A 24 -19.05 7.05 -12.85
CA LYS A 24 -18.47 6.87 -11.50
C LYS A 24 -18.16 8.22 -10.86
N GLU A 25 -17.58 9.18 -11.57
CA GLU A 25 -17.39 10.57 -11.11
C GLU A 25 -18.74 11.15 -10.64
N ALA A 26 -19.81 11.02 -11.44
CA ALA A 26 -21.14 11.57 -11.15
C ALA A 26 -22.00 10.79 -10.13
N GLU A 27 -21.79 9.48 -9.98
CA GLU A 27 -22.42 8.65 -8.94
C GLU A 27 -21.75 8.85 -7.61
N ILE A 28 -20.42 8.78 -7.59
CA ILE A 28 -19.66 9.02 -6.38
C ILE A 28 -19.84 10.50 -5.99
N SER A 29 -19.98 11.45 -6.93
CA SER A 29 -20.33 12.87 -6.67
C SER A 29 -21.60 13.10 -5.84
N LYS A 30 -22.52 12.13 -5.80
CA LYS A 30 -23.75 12.18 -4.98
C LYS A 30 -23.58 11.55 -3.60
N THR A 31 -22.48 10.85 -3.36
CA THR A 31 -22.12 10.14 -2.12
C THR A 31 -20.75 10.57 -1.56
N GLY A 32 -20.15 11.59 -2.18
CA GLY A 32 -18.72 11.83 -2.23
C GLY A 32 -18.35 12.56 -3.54
N THR A 33 -17.44 11.97 -4.32
CA THR A 33 -16.88 12.27 -5.67
C THR A 33 -15.71 11.24 -5.85
N ALA A 34 -14.79 11.22 -6.83
CA ALA A 34 -13.55 10.38 -6.65
C ALA A 34 -12.41 10.71 -7.62
N GLU A 35 -11.16 10.57 -7.16
CA GLU A 35 -9.98 11.00 -7.92
C GLU A 35 -9.86 10.28 -9.28
N GLN A 36 -9.92 11.08 -10.34
CA GLN A 36 -10.04 10.65 -11.74
C GLN A 36 -9.00 9.59 -12.13
N ALA A 37 -7.72 9.77 -11.77
CA ALA A 37 -6.66 8.79 -12.05
C ALA A 37 -6.96 7.40 -11.44
N THR A 38 -7.62 7.35 -10.27
CA THR A 38 -8.02 6.11 -9.62
C THR A 38 -9.30 5.53 -10.21
N ILE A 39 -10.32 6.35 -10.50
CA ILE A 39 -11.53 5.88 -11.19
C ILE A 39 -11.14 5.25 -12.53
N ILE A 40 -10.21 5.89 -13.25
CA ILE A 40 -9.61 5.37 -14.47
C ILE A 40 -8.91 4.04 -14.21
N SER A 41 -8.02 3.94 -13.21
CA SER A 41 -7.30 2.70 -12.87
C SER A 41 -8.25 1.54 -12.52
N GLU A 42 -9.26 1.77 -11.67
CA GLU A 42 -10.26 0.75 -11.32
C GLU A 42 -11.13 0.38 -12.53
N THR A 43 -11.50 1.34 -13.38
CA THR A 43 -12.30 1.08 -14.59
C THR A 43 -11.52 0.35 -15.68
N ILE A 44 -10.22 0.64 -15.83
CA ILE A 44 -9.28 -0.17 -16.63
C ILE A 44 -9.28 -1.61 -16.07
N HIS A 45 -9.15 -1.79 -14.76
CA HIS A 45 -9.02 -3.11 -14.14
C HIS A 45 -10.33 -3.93 -14.18
N GLU A 46 -11.49 -3.28 -14.04
CA GLU A 46 -12.81 -3.88 -14.26
C GLU A 46 -13.03 -4.24 -15.73
N HIS A 47 -12.73 -3.34 -16.67
CA HIS A 47 -12.87 -3.58 -18.10
C HIS A 47 -11.94 -4.69 -18.59
N ARG A 48 -10.74 -4.81 -18.01
CA ARG A 48 -9.82 -5.94 -18.20
C ARG A 48 -10.49 -7.26 -17.78
N ARG A 49 -11.04 -7.30 -16.56
CA ARG A 49 -11.74 -8.46 -15.97
C ARG A 49 -13.10 -8.78 -16.59
N ALA A 50 -13.73 -7.84 -17.29
CA ALA A 50 -15.02 -8.05 -17.94
C ALA A 50 -14.95 -9.19 -18.99
N PRO A 51 -16.05 -9.91 -19.27
CA PRO A 51 -16.07 -10.92 -20.32
C PRO A 51 -15.67 -10.34 -21.69
N ALA A 52 -15.18 -11.18 -22.61
CA ALA A 52 -14.86 -10.77 -23.97
C ALA A 52 -16.12 -10.29 -24.74
N GLU A 53 -17.30 -10.69 -24.27
CA GLU A 53 -18.63 -10.35 -24.76
C GLU A 53 -18.96 -8.85 -24.76
N ILE A 54 -18.18 -8.04 -24.04
CA ILE A 54 -18.29 -6.57 -24.05
C ILE A 54 -17.83 -5.93 -25.38
N LEU A 55 -17.11 -6.69 -26.22
CA LEU A 55 -16.74 -6.30 -27.57
C LEU A 55 -17.64 -6.99 -28.60
N ALA A 56 -17.91 -6.33 -29.73
CA ALA A 56 -18.51 -6.97 -30.90
C ALA A 56 -17.63 -8.15 -31.38
N SER A 57 -18.23 -9.21 -31.90
CA SER A 57 -17.55 -10.44 -32.33
C SER A 57 -16.41 -10.21 -33.33
N GLU A 58 -16.61 -9.25 -34.21
CA GLU A 58 -15.75 -8.77 -35.28
C GLU A 58 -14.61 -7.84 -34.79
N TYR A 59 -14.73 -7.30 -33.58
CA TYR A 59 -13.77 -6.40 -32.94
C TYR A 59 -12.93 -7.08 -31.84
N ARG A 60 -13.29 -8.32 -31.45
CA ARG A 60 -12.47 -9.16 -30.57
C ARG A 60 -11.22 -9.65 -31.30
N VAL A 61 -10.05 -9.32 -30.77
CA VAL A 61 -8.81 -9.96 -31.22
C VAL A 61 -8.82 -11.43 -30.77
N SER A 62 -8.54 -12.35 -31.70
CA SER A 62 -8.50 -13.79 -31.38
C SER A 62 -7.31 -14.10 -30.46
N GLU A 63 -7.40 -15.14 -29.62
CA GLU A 63 -6.29 -15.52 -28.74
C GLU A 63 -5.01 -15.85 -29.54
N ALA A 64 -5.13 -16.47 -30.71
CA ALA A 64 -3.99 -16.72 -31.59
C ALA A 64 -3.35 -15.40 -32.09
N THR A 65 -4.16 -14.38 -32.38
CA THR A 65 -3.68 -13.06 -32.80
C THR A 65 -3.03 -12.32 -31.63
N ALA A 66 -3.64 -12.33 -30.45
CA ALA A 66 -3.09 -11.71 -29.24
C ALA A 66 -1.76 -12.36 -28.83
N ASN A 67 -1.66 -13.70 -28.93
CA ASN A 67 -0.39 -14.41 -28.75
C ASN A 67 0.63 -13.98 -29.82
N SER A 68 0.26 -13.91 -31.11
CA SER A 68 1.22 -13.53 -32.17
C SER A 68 1.74 -12.10 -32.06
N GLU A 69 0.95 -11.17 -31.52
CA GLU A 69 1.39 -9.79 -31.29
C GLU A 69 2.23 -9.68 -30.00
N ALA A 70 1.92 -10.46 -28.98
CA ALA A 70 2.81 -10.62 -27.83
C ALA A 70 4.16 -11.24 -28.23
N GLU A 71 4.17 -12.26 -29.09
CA GLU A 71 5.38 -12.88 -29.65
C GLU A 71 6.20 -11.87 -30.49
N ALA A 72 5.54 -11.03 -31.30
CA ALA A 72 6.21 -9.97 -32.06
C ALA A 72 6.86 -8.93 -31.14
N ILE A 73 6.14 -8.46 -30.11
CA ILE A 73 6.66 -7.52 -29.12
C ILE A 73 7.81 -8.14 -28.32
N LEU A 74 7.71 -9.43 -27.95
CA LEU A 74 8.81 -10.16 -27.31
C LEU A 74 10.02 -10.30 -28.24
N ALA A 75 9.83 -10.47 -29.55
CA ALA A 75 10.93 -10.46 -30.51
C ALA A 75 11.61 -9.08 -30.63
N GLU A 76 10.85 -7.98 -30.58
CA GLU A 76 11.37 -6.61 -30.55
C GLU A 76 12.13 -6.31 -29.23
N LEU A 77 11.60 -6.76 -28.09
CA LEU A 77 12.24 -6.64 -26.77
C LEU A 77 13.61 -7.34 -26.71
N ASN A 78 13.72 -8.54 -27.27
CA ASN A 78 14.98 -9.28 -27.35
C ASN A 78 16.06 -8.58 -28.22
N LEU A 79 15.71 -7.49 -28.93
CA LEU A 79 16.67 -6.62 -29.64
C LEU A 79 17.06 -5.36 -28.84
N GLY A 80 16.61 -5.23 -27.59
CA GLY A 80 17.03 -4.20 -26.63
C GLY A 80 16.08 -3.01 -26.46
N GLY A 81 14.87 -3.08 -27.02
CA GLY A 81 13.91 -1.97 -27.08
C GLY A 81 12.82 -2.00 -26.00
N GLY A 82 13.14 -1.80 -24.72
CA GLY A 82 12.12 -1.75 -23.64
C GLY A 82 11.02 -0.70 -23.89
N GLY A 83 11.39 0.46 -24.44
CA GLY A 83 10.44 1.50 -24.84
C GLY A 83 9.66 1.21 -26.13
N ASP A 84 10.08 0.22 -26.93
CA ASP A 84 9.38 -0.19 -28.16
C ASP A 84 8.19 -1.08 -27.84
N ALA A 85 8.24 -1.93 -26.80
CA ALA A 85 7.05 -2.66 -26.35
C ALA A 85 5.91 -1.73 -25.91
N ILE A 86 6.23 -0.63 -25.24
CA ILE A 86 5.22 0.39 -24.88
C ILE A 86 4.68 1.08 -26.14
N ARG A 87 5.51 1.36 -27.15
CA ARG A 87 5.05 1.89 -28.46
C ARG A 87 4.17 0.91 -29.21
N SER A 88 4.50 -0.37 -29.22
CA SER A 88 3.73 -1.42 -29.89
C SER A 88 2.42 -1.69 -29.16
N LEU A 89 2.38 -1.66 -27.81
CA LEU A 89 1.12 -1.69 -27.03
C LEU A 89 0.27 -0.43 -27.24
N GLN A 90 0.87 0.76 -27.34
CA GLN A 90 0.18 2.00 -27.73
C GLN A 90 -0.46 1.86 -29.12
N LYS A 91 0.28 1.35 -30.11
CA LYS A 91 -0.24 1.08 -31.44
C LYS A 91 -1.38 0.05 -31.42
N THR A 92 -1.26 -1.04 -30.68
CA THR A 92 -2.35 -2.01 -30.50
C THR A 92 -3.59 -1.36 -29.86
N MET A 93 -3.40 -0.45 -28.91
CA MET A 93 -4.48 0.32 -28.29
C MET A 93 -5.15 1.31 -29.27
N GLU A 94 -4.38 1.95 -30.14
CA GLU A 94 -4.90 2.89 -31.15
C GLU A 94 -5.63 2.16 -32.30
N GLU A 95 -5.08 1.04 -32.79
CA GLU A 95 -5.67 0.27 -33.90
C GLU A 95 -6.81 -0.68 -33.45
N LYS A 96 -6.80 -1.14 -32.19
CA LYS A 96 -7.67 -2.25 -31.71
C LYS A 96 -8.22 -2.07 -30.30
N GLY A 97 -7.96 -0.93 -29.66
CA GLY A 97 -8.54 -0.56 -28.37
C GLY A 97 -7.93 -1.22 -27.13
N ILE A 98 -8.41 -0.73 -25.99
CA ILE A 98 -7.76 -0.84 -24.69
C ILE A 98 -7.82 -2.28 -24.14
N LYS A 99 -8.96 -2.98 -24.27
CA LYS A 99 -9.11 -4.37 -23.80
C LYS A 99 -8.26 -5.35 -24.61
N ASN A 100 -8.18 -5.17 -25.93
CA ASN A 100 -7.33 -5.98 -26.79
C ASN A 100 -5.83 -5.72 -26.48
N ALA A 101 -5.42 -4.46 -26.29
CA ALA A 101 -4.06 -4.11 -25.88
C ALA A 101 -3.70 -4.65 -24.47
N LEU A 102 -4.62 -4.58 -23.51
CA LEU A 102 -4.44 -5.19 -22.18
C LEU A 102 -4.32 -6.71 -22.25
N SER A 103 -5.05 -7.37 -23.16
CA SER A 103 -4.91 -8.81 -23.40
C SER A 103 -3.52 -9.16 -23.94
N VAL A 104 -3.01 -8.40 -24.91
CA VAL A 104 -1.62 -8.55 -25.40
C VAL A 104 -0.61 -8.31 -24.28
N MET A 105 -0.78 -7.26 -23.47
CA MET A 105 0.06 -6.97 -22.31
C MET A 105 0.07 -8.12 -21.28
N GLU A 106 -1.07 -8.72 -20.95
CA GLU A 106 -1.12 -9.90 -20.07
C GLU A 106 -0.38 -11.12 -20.69
N LYS A 107 -0.42 -11.28 -22.02
CA LYS A 107 0.32 -12.33 -22.74
C LYS A 107 1.84 -12.11 -22.78
N LEU A 108 2.34 -10.88 -22.62
CA LEU A 108 3.78 -10.61 -22.48
C LEU A 108 4.36 -11.18 -21.17
N ASN A 109 3.54 -11.33 -20.13
CA ASN A 109 3.94 -11.82 -18.80
C ASN A 109 5.16 -11.09 -18.19
N ASN A 110 5.39 -9.81 -18.56
CA ASN A 110 6.49 -8.99 -18.09
C ASN A 110 5.98 -7.94 -17.07
N PRO A 111 6.34 -8.06 -15.77
CA PRO A 111 5.84 -7.14 -14.73
C PRO A 111 6.23 -5.68 -14.94
N ARG A 112 7.43 -5.41 -15.48
CA ARG A 112 7.95 -4.06 -15.72
C ARG A 112 7.09 -3.34 -16.77
N ILE A 113 6.88 -3.98 -17.92
CA ILE A 113 6.06 -3.47 -19.02
C ILE A 113 4.59 -3.32 -18.59
N ALA A 114 4.10 -4.22 -17.74
CA ALA A 114 2.76 -4.11 -17.20
C ALA A 114 2.61 -2.85 -16.32
N ASP A 115 3.56 -2.54 -15.44
CA ASP A 115 3.50 -1.30 -14.64
C ASP A 115 3.55 -0.05 -15.53
N ASP A 116 4.57 0.02 -16.41
CA ASP A 116 4.80 1.15 -17.33
C ASP A 116 3.59 1.40 -18.25
N PHE A 117 2.89 0.34 -18.70
CA PHE A 117 1.70 0.48 -19.54
C PHE A 117 0.44 0.87 -18.77
N HIS A 118 0.20 0.36 -17.55
CA HIS A 118 -0.91 0.86 -16.71
C HIS A 118 -0.72 2.34 -16.38
N ARG A 119 0.52 2.74 -16.05
CA ARG A 119 0.94 4.14 -15.81
C ARG A 119 0.65 5.05 -17.01
N TYR A 120 0.90 4.56 -18.24
CA TYR A 120 0.52 5.25 -19.47
C TYR A 120 -1.01 5.36 -19.66
N LEU A 121 -1.76 4.26 -19.52
CA LEU A 121 -3.21 4.21 -19.73
C LEU A 121 -3.97 5.17 -18.81
N ILE A 122 -3.56 5.27 -17.55
CA ILE A 122 -4.13 6.20 -16.57
C ILE A 122 -4.05 7.64 -17.09
N ARG A 123 -2.88 8.04 -17.61
CA ARG A 123 -2.65 9.38 -18.16
C ARG A 123 -3.40 9.60 -19.49
N TYR A 124 -3.44 8.60 -20.37
CA TYR A 124 -4.11 8.69 -21.68
C TYR A 124 -5.61 8.94 -21.56
N ILE A 125 -6.29 8.27 -20.63
CA ILE A 125 -7.73 8.47 -20.42
C ILE A 125 -7.98 9.82 -19.73
N ALA A 126 -7.16 10.21 -18.73
CA ALA A 126 -7.30 11.45 -17.96
C ALA A 126 -7.15 12.72 -18.81
N VAL A 127 -6.24 12.75 -19.78
CA VAL A 127 -6.03 13.89 -20.69
C VAL A 127 -7.29 14.23 -21.53
N GLY A 128 -8.28 13.33 -21.58
CA GLY A 128 -9.56 13.56 -22.26
C GLY A 128 -10.69 14.15 -21.41
N LEU A 129 -10.47 14.51 -20.14
CA LEU A 129 -11.52 14.95 -19.21
C LEU A 129 -11.13 16.25 -18.44
N PRO A 130 -12.02 17.24 -18.33
CA PRO A 130 -11.84 18.36 -17.40
C PRO A 130 -12.22 17.95 -15.98
N ALA A 131 -11.23 17.73 -15.12
CA ALA A 131 -11.41 17.28 -13.73
C ALA A 131 -12.09 18.33 -12.82
N ALA A 132 -13.04 17.87 -11.98
CA ALA A 132 -13.60 18.65 -10.88
C ALA A 132 -14.04 17.72 -9.71
N ASP A 133 -13.50 18.00 -8.53
CA ASP A 133 -13.86 17.53 -7.17
C ASP A 133 -13.91 16.01 -6.90
N PHE A 134 -13.31 15.54 -5.78
CA PHE A 134 -12.96 14.13 -5.54
C PHE A 134 -13.17 13.66 -4.06
N ASP A 135 -13.88 12.55 -3.82
CA ASP A 135 -13.96 11.84 -2.51
C ASP A 135 -12.89 10.75 -2.42
N GLU A 136 -12.79 10.20 -1.22
CA GLU A 136 -11.50 9.91 -0.60
C GLU A 136 -11.56 8.52 0.07
N LYS A 137 -12.75 8.07 0.52
CA LYS A 137 -12.88 7.26 1.74
C LYS A 137 -12.54 5.76 1.62
N SER A 138 -12.48 5.15 0.44
CA SER A 138 -12.19 3.70 0.31
C SER A 138 -10.70 3.40 0.54
N PRO A 139 -10.33 2.27 1.19
CA PRO A 139 -8.94 1.95 1.55
C PRO A 139 -7.91 1.91 0.40
N ARG A 140 -8.35 1.81 -0.86
CA ARG A 140 -7.47 1.83 -2.04
C ARG A 140 -7.23 3.24 -2.59
N PHE A 141 -8.26 4.09 -2.67
CA PHE A 141 -8.08 5.52 -3.02
C PHE A 141 -7.22 6.25 -1.98
N ARG A 142 -7.34 5.86 -0.69
CA ARG A 142 -6.47 6.35 0.38
C ARG A 142 -4.99 6.26 0.01
N ALA A 143 -4.52 5.12 -0.49
CA ALA A 143 -3.12 4.91 -0.84
C ALA A 143 -2.60 5.87 -1.94
N LEU A 144 -3.48 6.36 -2.81
CA LEU A 144 -3.14 7.26 -3.91
C LEU A 144 -3.21 8.74 -3.49
N ARG A 145 -3.83 9.03 -2.34
CA ARG A 145 -3.87 10.35 -1.71
C ARG A 145 -2.63 10.62 -0.85
N MET A 146 -1.50 10.17 -1.36
CA MET A 146 -0.18 10.27 -0.76
C MET A 146 0.76 10.92 -1.79
N THR A 147 1.60 11.85 -1.35
CA THR A 147 2.74 12.30 -2.16
C THR A 147 3.93 11.42 -1.81
N LEU A 148 4.52 10.78 -2.81
CA LEU A 148 5.85 10.18 -2.71
C LEU A 148 6.89 11.31 -2.69
N TYR A 149 7.69 11.36 -1.64
CA TYR A 149 8.86 12.22 -1.56
C TYR A 149 10.12 11.39 -1.74
N GLU A 150 11.04 11.87 -2.55
CA GLU A 150 12.44 11.46 -2.56
C GLU A 150 13.20 12.31 -1.53
N ILE A 151 14.05 11.66 -0.73
CA ILE A 151 14.78 12.25 0.39
C ILE A 151 16.28 12.02 0.19
N SER A 152 17.00 13.08 -0.14
CA SER A 152 18.46 13.06 -0.19
C SER A 152 19.05 13.73 1.04
N LEU A 153 19.73 12.94 1.88
CA LEU A 153 20.57 13.48 2.96
C LEU A 153 21.90 13.94 2.34
N PRO A 154 22.34 15.19 2.52
CA PRO A 154 23.59 15.65 1.95
C PRO A 154 24.79 14.95 2.59
N GLU A 155 25.85 14.76 1.82
CA GLU A 155 27.13 14.31 2.36
C GLU A 155 27.64 15.27 3.44
N PRO A 156 28.23 14.77 4.54
CA PRO A 156 28.81 15.62 5.58
C PRO A 156 30.00 16.39 5.00
N LYS A 157 29.84 17.72 4.83
CA LYS A 157 30.83 18.63 4.23
C LYS A 157 32.22 18.41 4.83
N SER A 158 33.11 17.83 4.03
CA SER A 158 34.49 17.51 4.41
C SER A 158 35.34 18.72 4.81
N ASP A 159 34.96 19.91 4.34
CA ASP A 159 35.70 21.16 4.55
C ASP A 159 35.36 21.89 5.86
N GLU A 160 34.38 21.40 6.65
CA GLU A 160 34.05 21.97 7.96
C GLU A 160 34.66 21.13 9.11
N PRO A 161 35.84 21.47 9.65
CA PRO A 161 36.57 20.66 10.64
C PRO A 161 35.91 20.58 12.04
N ASN A 162 34.69 21.10 12.19
CA ASN A 162 33.86 21.02 13.40
C ASN A 162 32.43 20.51 13.10
N ALA A 163 32.18 19.92 11.92
CA ALA A 163 30.90 19.33 11.56
C ALA A 163 30.58 18.12 12.47
N ARG A 164 29.89 18.37 13.58
CA ARG A 164 29.49 17.34 14.55
C ARG A 164 28.51 16.36 13.92
N GLN A 165 29.01 15.21 13.50
CA GLN A 165 28.18 14.05 13.20
C GLN A 165 27.30 13.71 14.42
N LYS A 166 26.01 13.48 14.19
CA LYS A 166 25.07 13.09 15.25
C LYS A 166 25.40 11.68 15.71
N THR A 167 25.47 11.47 17.02
CA THR A 167 25.60 10.12 17.58
C THR A 167 24.35 9.29 17.28
N LEU A 168 24.47 7.96 17.25
CA LEU A 168 23.32 7.05 17.07
C LEU A 168 22.17 7.37 18.05
N LYS A 169 22.49 7.75 19.30
CA LYS A 169 21.49 8.17 20.28
C LYS A 169 20.79 9.49 19.92
N GLU A 170 21.51 10.47 19.38
CA GLU A 170 20.93 11.73 18.89
C GLU A 170 20.08 11.53 17.64
N LEU A 171 20.45 10.58 16.77
CA LEU A 171 19.63 10.16 15.63
C LEU A 171 18.36 9.45 16.08
N ILE A 172 18.47 8.46 16.98
CA ILE A 172 17.32 7.75 17.55
C ILE A 172 16.36 8.74 18.21
N SER A 173 16.82 9.62 19.10
CA SER A 173 15.91 10.58 19.76
C SER A 173 15.40 11.69 18.84
N GLY A 174 16.05 11.96 17.71
CA GLY A 174 15.46 12.75 16.61
C GLY A 174 14.32 11.99 15.93
N MET A 175 14.54 10.71 15.59
CA MET A 175 13.52 9.87 14.96
C MET A 175 12.34 9.57 15.91
N GLU A 176 12.56 9.42 17.21
CA GLU A 176 11.50 9.36 18.23
C GLU A 176 10.58 10.59 18.16
N GLN A 177 11.15 11.79 17.99
CA GLN A 177 10.38 13.04 17.85
C GLN A 177 9.64 13.10 16.51
N PHE A 178 10.27 12.69 15.41
CA PHE A 178 9.63 12.57 14.10
C PHE A 178 8.44 11.60 14.11
N TYR A 179 8.61 10.39 14.65
CA TYR A 179 7.54 9.41 14.79
C TYR A 179 6.42 9.85 15.76
N ALA A 180 6.76 10.67 16.77
CA ALA A 180 5.78 11.29 17.65
C ALA A 180 4.97 12.39 16.92
N GLY A 181 5.61 13.25 16.13
CA GLY A 181 4.95 14.26 15.31
C GLY A 181 4.02 13.65 14.26
N LEU A 182 4.44 12.55 13.63
CA LEU A 182 3.65 11.80 12.64
C LEU A 182 2.59 10.86 13.24
N GLN A 183 2.35 10.83 14.56
CA GLN A 183 1.19 10.11 15.11
C GLN A 183 -0.13 10.64 14.53
N SER A 184 -0.19 11.93 14.22
CA SER A 184 -1.35 12.57 13.57
C SER A 184 -1.60 12.13 12.12
N ALA A 185 -0.73 11.31 11.51
CA ALA A 185 -1.02 10.62 10.26
C ALA A 185 -1.98 9.42 10.44
N GLY A 186 -2.17 8.93 11.68
CA GLY A 186 -3.27 8.02 12.02
C GLY A 186 -4.63 8.72 12.15
N GLU A 187 -4.63 10.05 12.16
CA GLU A 187 -5.81 10.92 12.09
C GLU A 187 -5.77 11.72 10.77
N PRO A 188 -5.85 11.04 9.60
CA PRO A 188 -5.80 11.69 8.30
C PRO A 188 -7.01 12.60 8.07
N GLU A 189 -6.93 13.48 7.07
CA GLU A 189 -8.14 14.09 6.52
C GLU A 189 -9.04 13.02 5.88
N ALA A 190 -10.26 13.40 5.48
CA ALA A 190 -11.25 12.43 5.05
C ALA A 190 -10.68 11.58 3.90
N GLY A 191 -10.68 10.25 4.10
CA GLY A 191 -10.16 9.30 3.11
C GLY A 191 -8.74 9.56 2.58
N GLU A 192 -7.89 10.17 3.37
CA GLU A 192 -6.46 9.88 3.33
C GLU A 192 -6.17 8.56 4.08
N PRO A 193 -5.00 7.93 3.86
CA PRO A 193 -4.62 6.74 4.57
C PRO A 193 -4.29 7.09 6.01
N ALA A 194 -4.73 6.24 6.96
CA ALA A 194 -4.33 6.35 8.36
C ALA A 194 -2.91 5.80 8.61
N TYR A 195 -2.05 5.90 7.59
CA TYR A 195 -0.69 5.39 7.58
C TYR A 195 0.20 6.26 6.68
N TYR A 196 1.51 6.11 6.87
CA TYR A 196 2.55 6.58 5.95
C TYR A 196 3.51 5.43 5.68
N ALA A 197 4.27 5.50 4.59
CA ALA A 197 5.36 4.57 4.31
C ALA A 197 6.71 5.28 4.39
N LEU A 198 7.73 4.56 4.87
CA LEU A 198 9.14 4.95 4.76
C LEU A 198 9.87 3.85 3.99
N GLU A 199 10.69 4.25 3.03
CA GLU A 199 11.22 3.36 2.00
C GLU A 199 12.71 3.58 1.76
N LEU A 200 13.40 2.47 1.46
CA LEU A 200 14.74 2.44 0.89
C LEU A 200 14.64 1.64 -0.40
N ALA A 201 15.05 2.18 -1.55
CA ALA A 201 15.09 1.40 -2.79
C ALA A 201 16.27 1.73 -3.70
N VAL A 202 16.65 0.73 -4.50
CA VAL A 202 17.51 0.87 -5.69
C VAL A 202 16.63 0.54 -6.89
N PRO A 203 16.27 1.53 -7.73
CA PRO A 203 15.51 1.30 -8.96
C PRO A 203 16.30 0.48 -9.98
N ALA A 204 15.62 -0.34 -10.80
CA ALA A 204 16.25 -1.27 -11.74
C ALA A 204 16.93 -0.59 -12.97
N ASP A 205 16.94 0.74 -12.99
CA ASP A 205 17.59 1.61 -13.97
C ASP A 205 18.38 2.78 -13.33
N ASN A 206 18.53 2.82 -11.99
CA ASN A 206 19.32 3.83 -11.29
C ASN A 206 20.30 3.17 -10.29
N PRO A 207 21.63 3.40 -10.40
CA PRO A 207 22.63 2.85 -9.47
C PRO A 207 22.48 3.28 -7.99
N GLU A 208 21.76 4.37 -7.71
CA GLU A 208 21.81 5.00 -6.40
C GLU A 208 20.70 4.53 -5.46
N LEU A 209 21.08 4.22 -4.22
CA LEU A 209 20.15 3.95 -3.12
C LEU A 209 19.45 5.25 -2.74
N GLN A 210 18.14 5.31 -3.00
CA GLN A 210 17.30 6.45 -2.65
C GLN A 210 16.41 6.12 -1.45
N PHE A 211 16.16 7.12 -0.61
CA PHE A 211 15.16 7.06 0.46
C PHE A 211 13.88 7.72 -0.04
N TYR A 212 12.74 7.09 0.21
CA TYR A 212 11.44 7.69 -0.07
C TYR A 212 10.52 7.70 1.16
N ALA A 213 9.51 8.56 1.10
CA ALA A 213 8.38 8.52 2.01
C ALA A 213 7.07 8.80 1.27
N ALA A 214 6.15 7.85 1.29
CA ALA A 214 4.77 8.09 0.89
C ALA A 214 4.02 8.71 2.07
N ILE A 215 3.57 9.95 1.92
CA ILE A 215 2.96 10.76 3.00
C ILE A 215 1.55 11.23 2.59
N PRO A 216 0.52 11.04 3.44
CA PRO A 216 -0.83 11.58 3.21
C PRO A 216 -0.83 13.07 2.85
N ASN A 217 -1.61 13.47 1.85
CA ASN A 217 -1.53 14.80 1.24
C ASN A 217 -1.76 16.00 2.20
N SER A 218 -2.59 15.85 3.24
CA SER A 218 -2.79 16.82 4.33
C SER A 218 -1.60 16.90 5.30
N LYS A 219 -0.84 15.81 5.43
CA LYS A 219 0.28 15.68 6.38
C LYS A 219 1.61 16.09 5.76
N ARG A 220 1.67 16.40 4.47
CA ARG A 220 2.88 16.83 3.73
C ARG A 220 3.66 17.94 4.41
N ASN A 221 3.01 19.06 4.71
CA ASN A 221 3.66 20.21 5.35
C ASN A 221 4.11 19.91 6.80
N LEU A 222 3.45 18.97 7.47
CA LEU A 222 3.89 18.46 8.77
C LEU A 222 5.13 17.57 8.59
N PHE A 223 5.11 16.61 7.66
CA PHE A 223 6.25 15.75 7.35
C PHE A 223 7.49 16.55 6.97
N GLU A 224 7.38 17.49 6.03
CA GLU A 224 8.47 18.39 5.61
C GLU A 224 9.09 19.10 6.83
N LYS A 225 8.27 19.62 7.75
CA LYS A 225 8.75 20.25 8.99
C LYS A 225 9.37 19.26 9.98
N GLN A 226 8.84 18.05 10.11
CA GLN A 226 9.38 17.04 11.02
C GLN A 226 10.72 16.48 10.50
N ILE A 227 10.81 16.14 9.20
CA ILE A 227 12.04 15.61 8.62
C ILE A 227 13.14 16.69 8.60
N LEU A 228 12.83 17.95 8.27
CA LEU A 228 13.80 19.05 8.33
C LEU A 228 14.16 19.48 9.76
N ALA A 229 13.30 19.24 10.76
CA ALA A 229 13.69 19.43 12.17
C ALA A 229 14.74 18.40 12.62
N VAL A 230 14.70 17.17 12.09
CA VAL A 230 15.70 16.13 12.37
C VAL A 230 16.92 16.25 11.44
N PHE A 231 16.74 16.66 10.19
CA PHE A 231 17.78 16.79 9.17
C PHE A 231 17.67 18.14 8.43
N PRO A 232 18.17 19.25 9.01
CA PRO A 232 17.95 20.61 8.48
C PRO A 232 18.46 20.84 7.05
N ASP A 233 19.51 20.13 6.66
CA ASP A 233 20.14 20.24 5.34
C ASP A 233 19.61 19.22 4.31
N ALA A 234 18.62 18.38 4.67
CA ALA A 234 18.06 17.37 3.77
C ALA A 234 17.34 17.99 2.58
N HIS A 235 17.59 17.47 1.38
CA HIS A 235 16.75 17.76 0.21
C HIS A 235 15.54 16.84 0.21
N VAL A 236 14.35 17.42 0.12
CA VAL A 236 13.06 16.71 0.19
C VAL A 236 12.22 17.19 -0.97
N SER A 237 12.00 16.33 -1.95
CA SER A 237 11.37 16.68 -3.24
C SER A 237 10.25 15.69 -3.56
N PRO A 238 9.02 16.15 -3.92
CA PRO A 238 8.01 15.27 -4.48
C PRO A 238 8.54 14.56 -5.73
N GLN A 239 8.40 13.24 -5.80
CA GLN A 239 8.81 12.41 -6.93
C GLN A 239 7.57 11.98 -7.72
N PRO A 240 7.19 12.69 -8.81
CA PRO A 240 6.01 12.37 -9.60
C PRO A 240 6.23 11.18 -10.56
N TYR A 241 7.46 10.68 -10.70
CA TYR A 241 7.79 9.52 -11.49
C TYR A 241 8.18 8.37 -10.55
N ASP A 242 7.18 7.56 -10.20
CA ASP A 242 7.36 6.43 -9.27
C ASP A 242 8.44 5.45 -9.78
N TYR A 243 9.23 4.88 -8.87
CA TYR A 243 10.37 4.04 -9.24
C TYR A 243 9.93 2.62 -9.62
N ASN A 244 10.80 1.88 -10.30
CA ASN A 244 10.50 0.50 -10.71
C ASN A 244 11.68 -0.42 -10.34
N VAL A 245 11.44 -1.41 -9.49
CA VAL A 245 12.45 -2.39 -9.03
C VAL A 245 12.46 -3.68 -9.85
N PHE A 246 11.55 -3.84 -10.82
CA PHE A 246 11.47 -5.05 -11.61
C PHE A 246 12.51 -5.05 -12.74
N ALA A 247 13.48 -5.96 -12.60
CA ALA A 247 14.45 -6.30 -13.63
C ALA A 247 13.77 -6.71 -14.94
N ASP A 248 14.34 -6.30 -16.08
CA ASP A 248 13.86 -6.79 -17.37
C ASP A 248 14.18 -8.28 -17.55
N GLY A 249 13.26 -9.02 -18.17
CA GLY A 249 13.28 -10.50 -18.20
C GLY A 249 13.11 -11.19 -16.84
N GLY A 250 12.84 -10.45 -15.76
CA GLY A 250 12.71 -10.99 -14.40
C GLY A 250 11.46 -11.86 -14.15
N THR A 251 11.45 -12.57 -13.03
CA THR A 251 10.29 -13.37 -12.56
C THR A 251 10.00 -13.06 -11.09
N SER A 252 8.74 -12.71 -10.80
CA SER A 252 8.30 -12.38 -9.44
C SER A 252 7.95 -13.63 -8.63
N LEU A 253 8.39 -13.68 -7.37
CA LEU A 253 8.04 -14.71 -6.38
C LEU A 253 7.63 -14.04 -5.06
N GLU A 254 6.62 -14.58 -4.37
CA GLU A 254 6.10 -14.04 -3.12
C GLU A 254 6.34 -15.00 -1.95
N SER A 255 6.59 -14.46 -0.75
CA SER A 255 6.55 -15.21 0.51
C SER A 255 6.06 -14.29 1.63
N THR A 256 5.34 -14.84 2.61
CA THR A 256 4.79 -14.09 3.75
C THR A 256 5.27 -14.65 5.09
N ALA A 257 5.44 -13.75 6.06
CA ALA A 257 5.91 -14.08 7.40
C ALA A 257 5.06 -13.37 8.46
N ARG A 258 5.15 -13.84 9.71
CA ARG A 258 4.50 -13.24 10.88
C ARG A 258 5.37 -13.42 12.11
N LEU A 259 5.16 -12.58 13.13
CA LEU A 259 5.79 -12.75 14.44
C LEU A 259 5.47 -14.14 15.02
N ALA A 260 6.49 -14.82 15.53
CA ALA A 260 6.34 -16.10 16.23
C ALA A 260 5.80 -15.92 17.66
N GLU A 261 6.19 -14.81 18.30
CA GLU A 261 5.81 -14.41 19.66
C GLU A 261 4.76 -13.28 19.65
N ASN A 262 4.26 -12.91 20.84
CA ASN A 262 3.25 -11.88 20.97
C ASN A 262 3.78 -10.47 20.57
N PRO A 263 3.03 -9.66 19.79
CA PRO A 263 3.45 -8.30 19.36
C PRO A 263 3.70 -7.26 20.48
N ALA A 264 3.41 -7.59 21.73
CA ALA A 264 3.78 -6.78 22.90
C ALA A 264 5.24 -6.98 23.35
N LEU A 265 5.96 -7.94 22.77
CA LEU A 265 7.40 -8.16 23.00
C LEU A 265 8.21 -7.48 21.88
N PRO A 266 9.30 -6.74 22.20
CA PRO A 266 10.18 -6.18 21.20
C PRO A 266 11.00 -7.28 20.51
N LEU A 267 11.36 -7.06 19.24
CA LEU A 267 12.31 -7.93 18.53
C LEU A 267 13.75 -7.72 19.03
N LYS A 268 14.11 -6.46 19.31
CA LYS A 268 15.30 -5.96 19.98
C LYS A 268 14.99 -4.61 20.62
N ASP A 269 15.73 -4.22 21.64
CA ASP A 269 15.79 -2.86 22.17
C ASP A 269 16.90 -2.06 21.46
N TYR A 270 16.86 -0.72 21.52
CA TYR A 270 17.95 0.10 20.96
C TYR A 270 19.29 -0.09 21.70
N THR A 271 19.24 -0.56 22.96
CA THR A 271 20.41 -0.94 23.75
C THR A 271 21.07 -2.26 23.33
N ASP A 272 20.45 -3.04 22.43
CA ASP A 272 21.03 -4.25 21.82
C ASP A 272 21.93 -3.95 20.59
N PHE A 273 22.26 -2.67 20.33
CA PHE A 273 23.00 -2.22 19.15
C PHE A 273 24.21 -1.33 19.51
N ASP A 274 25.42 -1.88 19.38
CA ASP A 274 26.68 -1.12 19.52
C ASP A 274 26.94 -0.14 18.35
N TYR A 275 26.32 -0.40 17.20
CA TYR A 275 26.47 0.32 15.94
C TYR A 275 25.12 0.50 15.25
N ASP A 276 25.00 1.49 14.36
CA ASP A 276 23.75 1.78 13.65
C ASP A 276 23.31 0.56 12.78
N PRO A 277 22.11 -0.02 13.02
CA PRO A 277 21.62 -1.15 12.24
C PRO A 277 21.32 -0.82 10.77
N LEU A 278 21.07 0.45 10.42
CA LEU A 278 20.88 0.85 9.03
C LEU A 278 22.12 0.54 8.19
N ASN A 279 23.33 0.58 8.78
CA ASN A 279 24.56 0.20 8.08
C ASN A 279 24.49 -1.22 7.50
N VAL A 280 23.79 -2.17 8.13
CA VAL A 280 23.67 -3.54 7.60
C VAL A 280 22.77 -3.57 6.37
N ILE A 281 21.72 -2.75 6.37
CA ILE A 281 20.76 -2.61 5.26
C ILE A 281 21.41 -1.85 4.10
N THR A 282 22.04 -0.69 4.35
CA THR A 282 22.69 0.09 3.30
C THR A 282 23.87 -0.67 2.66
N ASN A 283 24.68 -1.41 3.44
CA ASN A 283 25.74 -2.29 2.89
C ASN A 283 25.21 -3.57 2.20
N ALA A 284 23.91 -3.84 2.25
CA ALA A 284 23.26 -4.86 1.42
C ALA A 284 22.72 -4.24 0.12
N PHE A 285 22.02 -3.10 0.21
CA PHE A 285 21.48 -2.39 -0.95
C PHE A 285 22.60 -1.84 -1.86
N ALA A 286 23.71 -1.34 -1.31
CA ALA A 286 24.89 -0.89 -2.08
C ALA A 286 25.70 -2.02 -2.76
N LYS A 287 25.14 -3.23 -2.85
CA LYS A 287 25.69 -4.37 -3.62
C LYS A 287 24.75 -4.85 -4.73
N ILE A 288 23.55 -4.29 -4.81
CA ILE A 288 22.62 -4.50 -5.94
C ILE A 288 23.29 -3.89 -7.18
N ASP A 289 23.34 -4.61 -8.30
CA ASP A 289 23.90 -4.03 -9.51
C ASP A 289 22.96 -2.96 -10.08
N SER A 290 23.56 -1.80 -10.36
CA SER A 290 23.05 -0.68 -11.14
C SER A 290 22.28 -0.99 -12.44
N LYS A 291 22.33 -2.23 -12.94
CA LYS A 291 21.72 -2.64 -14.20
C LYS A 291 21.11 -4.04 -14.11
N GLY A 292 19.79 -4.11 -14.13
CA GLY A 292 19.07 -5.38 -14.17
C GLY A 292 18.92 -6.06 -12.81
N GLU A 293 19.33 -5.42 -11.72
CA GLU A 293 18.87 -5.74 -10.37
C GLU A 293 18.17 -4.51 -9.77
N GLY A 294 17.29 -4.74 -8.80
CA GLY A 294 16.57 -3.68 -8.09
C GLY A 294 15.89 -4.26 -6.85
N ALA A 295 15.72 -3.44 -5.82
CA ALA A 295 15.03 -3.86 -4.60
C ALA A 295 14.44 -2.67 -3.84
N ALA A 296 13.41 -2.95 -3.02
CA ALA A 296 12.83 -2.01 -2.08
C ALA A 296 12.64 -2.65 -0.69
N LEU A 297 12.80 -1.85 0.35
CA LEU A 297 12.36 -2.14 1.72
C LEU A 297 11.37 -1.06 2.13
N GLN A 298 10.08 -1.43 2.20
CA GLN A 298 8.99 -0.54 2.62
C GLN A 298 8.56 -0.83 4.06
N LEU A 299 8.46 0.22 4.88
CA LEU A 299 7.97 0.18 6.25
C LEU A 299 6.66 0.97 6.36
N ILE A 300 5.52 0.27 6.39
CA ILE A 300 4.18 0.87 6.50
C ILE A 300 3.84 1.09 7.97
N MET A 301 3.58 2.35 8.33
CA MET A 301 3.36 2.82 9.70
C MET A 301 1.93 3.33 9.85
N GLU A 302 1.04 2.57 10.50
CA GLU A 302 -0.37 2.93 10.78
C GLU A 302 -0.56 3.33 12.27
N PRO A 303 -0.58 4.62 12.65
CA PRO A 303 -0.71 5.02 14.05
C PRO A 303 -2.11 4.70 14.60
N ARG A 304 -2.20 3.85 15.62
CA ARG A 304 -3.48 3.39 16.21
C ARG A 304 -3.87 4.12 17.50
N GLY A 305 -3.31 5.30 17.74
CA GLY A 305 -3.46 6.06 18.99
C GLY A 305 -3.17 5.20 20.23
N GLU A 306 -3.98 5.33 21.28
CA GLU A 306 -3.78 4.58 22.53
C GLU A 306 -4.14 3.08 22.46
N ARG A 307 -4.56 2.51 21.31
CA ARG A 307 -5.06 1.11 21.22
C ARG A 307 -4.08 0.09 21.81
N HIS A 308 -2.90 -0.03 21.21
CA HIS A 308 -1.87 -0.97 21.66
C HIS A 308 -1.33 -0.59 23.04
N VAL A 309 -1.19 0.71 23.34
CA VAL A 309 -0.72 1.20 24.64
C VAL A 309 -1.64 0.75 25.78
N LYS A 310 -2.97 0.85 25.60
CA LYS A 310 -3.96 0.36 26.58
C LYS A 310 -3.91 -1.16 26.71
N HIS A 311 -3.82 -1.88 25.60
CA HIS A 311 -3.74 -3.34 25.58
C HIS A 311 -2.48 -3.87 26.29
N TYR A 312 -1.30 -3.33 25.96
CA TYR A 312 -0.03 -3.76 26.54
C TYR A 312 0.09 -3.36 28.02
N ARG A 313 -0.52 -2.24 28.45
CA ARG A 313 -0.70 -1.90 29.87
C ARG A 313 -1.53 -2.96 30.62
N LYS A 314 -2.56 -3.56 30.01
CA LYS A 314 -3.32 -4.68 30.61
C LYS A 314 -2.47 -5.94 30.77
N ILE A 315 -1.75 -6.34 29.71
CA ILE A 315 -0.84 -7.50 29.74
C ILE A 315 0.22 -7.32 30.84
N LEU A 316 0.85 -6.14 30.90
CA LEU A 316 1.83 -5.80 31.95
C LEU A 316 1.22 -5.82 33.36
N GLN A 317 -0.05 -5.43 33.53
CA GLN A 317 -0.75 -5.57 34.82
C GLN A 317 -1.03 -7.03 35.18
N ALA A 318 -1.39 -7.89 34.22
CA ALA A 318 -1.58 -9.33 34.45
C ALA A 318 -0.26 -9.99 34.90
N LEU A 319 0.85 -9.71 34.19
CA LEU A 319 2.20 -10.16 34.57
C LEU A 319 2.58 -9.67 35.99
N ARG A 320 2.35 -8.38 36.29
CA ARG A 320 2.61 -7.80 37.63
C ARG A 320 1.72 -8.36 38.75
N LYS A 321 0.55 -8.94 38.42
CA LYS A 321 -0.32 -9.69 39.34
C LYS A 321 0.10 -11.17 39.51
N GLY A 322 1.12 -11.62 38.80
CA GLY A 322 1.59 -13.01 38.84
C GLY A 322 0.82 -13.97 37.92
N GLU A 323 0.05 -13.49 36.95
CA GLU A 323 -0.51 -14.37 35.91
C GLU A 323 0.64 -14.96 35.06
N LYS A 324 0.52 -16.25 34.71
CA LYS A 324 1.52 -16.94 33.88
C LYS A 324 1.61 -16.28 32.50
N HIS A 325 2.82 -16.26 31.93
CA HIS A 325 3.16 -15.69 30.62
C HIS A 325 2.05 -15.87 29.57
N SER A 326 1.70 -17.12 29.25
CA SER A 326 0.67 -17.46 28.26
C SER A 326 -0.73 -16.92 28.58
N ALA A 327 -1.14 -16.87 29.85
CA ALA A 327 -2.42 -16.33 30.28
C ALA A 327 -2.46 -14.79 30.23
N ALA A 328 -1.33 -14.13 30.53
CA ALA A 328 -1.19 -12.69 30.42
C ALA A 328 -1.24 -12.23 28.96
N PHE A 329 -0.50 -12.89 28.05
CA PHE A 329 -0.53 -12.60 26.62
C PHE A 329 -1.84 -13.01 25.92
N SER A 330 -2.66 -13.89 26.53
CA SER A 330 -4.04 -14.15 26.12
C SER A 330 -5.06 -13.18 26.75
N THR A 331 -4.64 -12.02 27.26
CA THR A 331 -5.57 -11.00 27.76
C THR A 331 -6.30 -10.33 26.60
N PRO A 332 -7.64 -10.30 26.56
CA PRO A 332 -8.38 -9.69 25.46
C PRO A 332 -8.14 -8.18 25.36
N GLU A 333 -8.15 -7.67 24.14
CA GLU A 333 -8.01 -6.23 23.89
C GLU A 333 -9.27 -5.46 24.33
N THR A 334 -10.45 -5.97 23.98
CA THR A 334 -11.75 -5.32 24.17
C THR A 334 -12.44 -5.71 25.48
N ALA A 335 -13.22 -4.79 26.05
CA ALA A 335 -13.99 -5.04 27.28
C ALA A 335 -15.03 -6.16 27.14
N PHE A 336 -15.61 -6.34 25.94
CA PHE A 336 -16.48 -7.48 25.64
C PHE A 336 -15.72 -8.81 25.67
N GLY A 337 -14.49 -8.84 25.15
CA GLY A 337 -13.61 -10.01 25.24
C GLY A 337 -13.21 -10.33 26.68
N GLU A 338 -12.95 -9.31 27.51
CA GLU A 338 -12.68 -9.47 28.94
C GLU A 338 -13.89 -10.06 29.68
N PHE A 339 -15.09 -9.50 29.45
CA PHE A 339 -16.34 -10.03 30.00
C PHE A 339 -16.57 -11.50 29.58
N ALA A 340 -16.40 -11.82 28.29
CA ALA A 340 -16.53 -13.19 27.78
C ALA A 340 -15.49 -14.15 28.40
N ARG A 341 -14.24 -13.71 28.58
CA ARG A 341 -13.19 -14.49 29.23
C ARG A 341 -13.51 -14.74 30.70
N ASP A 342 -14.00 -13.75 31.43
CA ASP A 342 -14.17 -13.84 32.87
C ASP A 342 -15.49 -14.54 33.24
N VAL A 343 -16.54 -14.42 32.41
CA VAL A 343 -17.71 -15.33 32.40
C VAL A 343 -17.28 -16.76 32.08
N GLY A 344 -16.45 -16.96 31.05
CA GLY A 344 -15.89 -18.27 30.70
C GLY A 344 -15.11 -18.91 31.84
N LYS A 345 -14.18 -18.16 32.46
CA LYS A 345 -13.45 -18.61 33.67
C LYS A 345 -14.41 -19.03 34.77
N THR A 346 -15.45 -18.24 35.05
CA THR A 346 -16.44 -18.52 36.11
C THR A 346 -17.28 -19.79 35.83
N ILE A 347 -17.66 -20.02 34.57
CA ILE A 347 -18.37 -21.23 34.14
C ILE A 347 -17.46 -22.47 34.23
N PHE A 348 -16.19 -22.37 33.83
CA PHE A 348 -15.24 -23.49 33.88
C PHE A 348 -14.63 -23.74 35.28
N SER A 349 -14.69 -22.78 36.21
CA SER A 349 -14.17 -22.93 37.58
C SER A 349 -15.23 -23.30 38.63
N SER A 350 -16.52 -23.23 38.30
CA SER A 350 -17.61 -23.62 39.21
C SER A 350 -17.87 -25.12 39.17
N LYS A 351 -18.28 -25.70 40.30
CA LYS A 351 -18.67 -27.12 40.36
C LYS A 351 -20.03 -27.30 39.65
N PRO A 352 -20.30 -28.47 39.02
CA PRO A 352 -21.43 -28.62 38.11
C PRO A 352 -22.82 -28.29 38.70
N LYS A 353 -23.00 -28.43 40.03
CA LYS A 353 -24.25 -28.07 40.73
C LYS A 353 -24.55 -26.57 40.79
N ASP A 354 -23.54 -25.71 40.64
CA ASP A 354 -23.70 -24.26 40.71
C ASP A 354 -23.99 -23.67 39.33
N ALA A 355 -23.41 -24.24 38.27
CA ALA A 355 -23.71 -23.90 36.88
C ALA A 355 -25.16 -24.22 36.47
N GLU A 356 -25.76 -25.26 37.05
CA GLU A 356 -27.16 -25.65 36.83
C GLU A 356 -28.13 -24.59 37.40
N LYS A 357 -27.89 -24.13 38.63
CA LYS A 357 -28.65 -23.03 39.25
C LYS A 357 -28.48 -21.69 38.52
N ALA A 358 -27.28 -21.41 38.00
CA ALA A 358 -27.04 -20.20 37.21
C ALA A 358 -27.91 -20.17 35.93
N LYS A 359 -28.09 -21.33 35.27
CA LYS A 359 -29.00 -21.46 34.13
C LYS A 359 -30.48 -21.32 34.52
N GLU A 360 -30.92 -21.91 35.63
CA GLU A 360 -32.30 -21.72 36.11
C GLU A 360 -32.61 -20.24 36.39
N ALA A 361 -31.69 -19.51 37.02
CA ALA A 361 -31.85 -18.09 37.29
C ALA A 361 -32.00 -17.27 36.00
N GLN A 362 -31.11 -17.51 35.02
CA GLN A 362 -31.14 -16.83 33.72
C GLN A 362 -32.41 -17.14 32.91
N MET A 363 -32.95 -18.35 32.98
CA MET A 363 -34.22 -18.68 32.32
C MET A 363 -35.40 -17.90 32.93
N ARG A 364 -35.50 -17.83 34.27
CA ARG A 364 -36.57 -17.08 34.95
C ARG A 364 -36.47 -15.58 34.67
N GLU A 365 -35.27 -15.02 34.61
CA GLU A 365 -35.03 -13.61 34.27
C GLU A 365 -35.37 -13.31 32.79
N ALA A 366 -35.15 -14.26 31.88
CA ALA A 366 -35.53 -14.17 30.47
C ALA A 366 -37.04 -14.41 30.20
N GLU A 367 -37.77 -15.05 31.12
CA GLU A 367 -39.24 -15.11 31.09
C GLU A 367 -39.88 -13.86 31.71
N ALA A 368 -39.34 -13.36 32.84
CA ALA A 368 -39.80 -12.13 33.48
C ALA A 368 -39.75 -10.93 32.52
N ASN A 369 -38.66 -10.79 31.74
CA ASN A 369 -38.49 -9.73 30.74
C ASN A 369 -39.31 -9.94 29.44
N LYS A 370 -40.30 -10.85 29.41
CA LYS A 370 -41.25 -11.04 28.30
C LYS A 370 -42.70 -10.69 28.68
N THR A 371 -42.92 -10.10 29.85
CA THR A 371 -44.24 -9.66 30.35
C THR A 371 -44.23 -8.16 30.63
#